data_AF-A0A0G0IAQ2-F1
#
_entry.id   AF-A0A0G0IAQ2-F1
#
_cell.length_a   1.000
_cell.length_b   1.000
_cell.length_c   1.000
_cell.angle_alpha   90.00
_cell.angle_beta   90.00
_cell.angle_gamma   90.00
#
_symmetry.space_group_name_H-M   'P 1'
#
loop_
_entity.id
_entity.type
_entity.pdbx_description
1 polymer ?
#
loop_
_entity_poly.entity_id
_entity_poly.type
_entity_poly.pdbx_seq_one_letter_code
_entity_poly.pdbx_strand_id
1 'polypeptide(L)'
;MNLLKKTATWINLLFNKNLQQEIAVSSQDAQNNWLPNNDFPSPFYGVQVGTLSGTGFSTLYKLDVKDANKKDLKEGNWMDGDPTKKYHTDLGDGTVRTSSGGLAGALINRVINKNHSDLVKSSEGINEILDFLDISITPLSATSSTPESALIIMSPDAEVKFELEQESSSATGISVILSPTSKNYKINVNTIKDESTIIVAQFLPNDKTLWTEYKVEKGTYKGILKFNRSKIEEDILEWN
;
A
#
# COMPACT_ATOMS: atom_id res chain seq x y z
N MET A 1 3.73 -6.90 -11.75
CA MET A 1 2.45 -7.42 -11.22
C MET A 1 1.60 -6.22 -10.79
N ASN A 2 0.41 -6.04 -11.39
CA ASN A 2 -0.35 -4.78 -11.36
C ASN A 2 -0.89 -4.44 -9.95
N LEU A 3 -0.25 -3.47 -9.29
CA LEU A 3 -0.62 -2.87 -7.99
C LEU A 3 -1.99 -2.18 -7.96
N LEU A 4 -2.70 -2.11 -9.09
CA LEU A 4 -4.01 -1.46 -9.20
C LEU A 4 -5.19 -2.43 -9.07
N LYS A 5 -4.97 -3.75 -8.92
CA LYS A 5 -6.08 -4.73 -8.87
C LYS A 5 -6.88 -4.75 -7.55
N LYS A 6 -6.49 -3.99 -6.52
CA LYS A 6 -7.17 -4.02 -5.21
C LYS A 6 -7.14 -2.67 -4.50
N THR A 7 -7.69 -1.61 -5.10
CA THR A 7 -8.12 -0.46 -4.30
C THR A 7 -9.43 -0.86 -3.61
N ALA A 8 -9.39 -0.97 -2.28
CA ALA A 8 -10.52 -1.27 -1.41
C ALA A 8 -11.52 -0.10 -1.31
N THR A 9 -11.70 0.65 -2.39
CA THR A 9 -12.62 1.79 -2.44
C THR A 9 -13.89 1.38 -3.16
N TRP A 10 -15.04 1.50 -2.50
CA TRP A 10 -16.35 1.21 -3.11
C TRP A 10 -16.79 2.26 -4.13
N ILE A 11 -16.06 3.38 -4.24
CA ILE A 11 -16.39 4.47 -5.16
C ILE A 11 -15.61 4.30 -6.45
N ASN A 12 -16.31 4.45 -7.56
CA ASN A 12 -15.72 4.57 -8.87
C ASN A 12 -14.60 5.63 -8.90
N LEU A 13 -13.43 5.24 -9.41
CA LEU A 13 -12.30 6.14 -9.59
C LEU A 13 -12.04 6.43 -11.07
N LEU A 14 -12.61 5.66 -12.00
CA LEU A 14 -12.21 5.67 -13.39
C LEU A 14 -13.09 6.60 -14.23
N PHE A 15 -12.44 7.52 -14.95
CA PHE A 15 -13.08 8.49 -15.82
C PHE A 15 -12.55 8.35 -17.24
N ASN A 16 -13.44 8.07 -18.19
CA ASN A 16 -13.08 8.03 -19.59
C ASN A 16 -13.01 9.47 -20.12
N LYS A 17 -11.79 9.93 -20.39
CA LYS A 17 -11.57 11.31 -20.88
C LYS A 17 -12.18 11.56 -22.26
N ASN A 18 -12.23 10.55 -23.12
CA ASN A 18 -12.78 10.71 -24.48
C ASN A 18 -14.31 10.86 -24.45
N LEU A 19 -14.97 10.09 -23.59
CA LEU A 19 -16.42 10.09 -23.44
C LEU A 19 -16.92 11.12 -22.40
N GLN A 20 -16.01 11.77 -21.67
CA GLN A 20 -16.31 12.74 -20.60
C GLN A 20 -17.27 12.19 -19.53
N GLN A 21 -17.11 10.91 -19.18
CA GLN A 21 -17.98 10.23 -18.22
C GLN A 21 -17.22 9.25 -17.33
N GLU A 22 -17.76 8.99 -16.15
CA GLU A 22 -17.30 7.91 -15.28
C GLU A 22 -17.57 6.54 -15.91
N ILE A 23 -16.64 5.61 -15.76
CA ILE A 23 -16.80 4.23 -16.24
C ILE A 23 -17.58 3.46 -15.19
N ALA A 24 -18.84 3.11 -15.45
CA ALA A 24 -19.69 2.42 -14.47
C ALA A 24 -18.98 1.23 -13.81
N VAL A 25 -19.04 1.13 -12.48
CA VAL A 25 -18.37 0.05 -11.72
C VAL A 25 -18.77 -1.32 -12.25
N SER A 26 -20.05 -1.51 -12.58
CA SER A 26 -20.58 -2.77 -13.13
C SER A 26 -19.98 -3.21 -14.47
N SER A 27 -19.29 -2.30 -15.19
CA SER A 27 -18.62 -2.58 -16.46
C SER A 27 -17.11 -2.84 -16.33
N GLN A 28 -16.55 -2.71 -15.12
CA GLN A 28 -15.12 -2.90 -14.87
C GLN A 28 -14.80 -4.40 -14.70
N ASP A 29 -13.64 -4.87 -15.12
CA ASP A 29 -13.12 -6.21 -14.86
C ASP A 29 -12.81 -6.41 -13.37
N ALA A 30 -12.21 -5.40 -12.72
CA ALA A 30 -11.96 -5.40 -11.28
C ALA A 30 -13.09 -4.67 -10.53
N GLN A 31 -13.92 -5.42 -9.79
CA GLN A 31 -15.00 -4.87 -8.97
C GLN A 31 -14.97 -5.40 -7.55
N ASN A 32 -15.36 -4.56 -6.58
CA ASN A 32 -15.71 -5.03 -5.24
C ASN A 32 -17.18 -5.45 -5.21
N ASN A 33 -17.44 -6.74 -5.38
CA ASN A 33 -18.79 -7.30 -5.38
C ASN A 33 -19.34 -7.60 -3.98
N TRP A 34 -18.50 -7.47 -2.94
CA TRP A 34 -18.89 -7.85 -1.59
C TRP A 34 -19.60 -6.70 -0.87
N LEU A 35 -19.01 -5.50 -0.83
CA LEU A 35 -19.59 -4.38 -0.07
C LEU A 35 -20.96 -3.89 -0.57
N PRO A 36 -21.23 -3.72 -1.88
CA PRO A 36 -22.54 -3.25 -2.36
C PRO A 36 -23.71 -4.20 -2.06
N ASN A 37 -23.42 -5.47 -1.81
CA ASN A 37 -24.42 -6.52 -1.56
C ASN A 37 -24.49 -6.92 -0.08
N ASN A 38 -23.63 -6.35 0.77
CA ASN A 38 -23.54 -6.69 2.19
C ASN A 38 -23.56 -5.40 3.00
N ASP A 39 -24.76 -4.94 3.34
CA ASP A 39 -24.94 -3.92 4.37
C ASP A 39 -24.68 -4.54 5.75
N PHE A 40 -24.07 -3.75 6.62
CA PHE A 40 -23.92 -4.05 8.05
C PHE A 40 -24.91 -3.18 8.85
N PRO A 41 -26.24 -3.39 8.73
CA PRO A 41 -27.20 -2.60 9.47
C PRO A 41 -27.03 -2.89 10.96
N SER A 42 -26.89 -1.85 11.77
CA SER A 42 -26.84 -1.98 13.22
C SER A 42 -28.27 -2.12 13.79
N PRO A 43 -28.52 -3.11 14.67
CA PRO A 43 -27.60 -4.15 15.11
C PRO A 43 -27.47 -5.29 14.08
N PHE A 44 -26.24 -5.66 13.72
CA PHE A 44 -25.97 -6.74 12.78
C PHE A 44 -25.87 -8.04 13.58
N TYR A 45 -26.88 -8.91 13.53
CA TYR A 45 -26.94 -10.11 14.39
C TYR A 45 -26.74 -9.84 15.90
N GLY A 46 -27.26 -8.71 16.39
CA GLY A 46 -27.13 -8.34 17.81
C GLY A 46 -25.79 -7.73 18.19
N VAL A 47 -24.88 -7.48 17.24
CA VAL A 47 -23.65 -6.70 17.46
C VAL A 47 -23.79 -5.28 16.93
N GLN A 48 -23.21 -4.33 17.65
CA GLN A 48 -23.07 -2.96 17.17
C GLN A 48 -21.92 -2.90 16.18
N VAL A 49 -22.14 -2.23 15.06
CA VAL A 49 -21.11 -2.02 14.03
C VAL A 49 -20.78 -0.55 13.99
N GLY A 50 -19.49 -0.23 13.95
CA GLY A 50 -18.99 1.12 13.76
C GLY A 50 -17.82 1.12 12.80
N THR A 51 -17.54 2.29 12.25
CA THR A 51 -16.37 2.51 11.41
C THR A 51 -15.53 3.64 11.97
N LEU A 52 -14.23 3.55 11.72
CA LEU A 52 -13.25 4.60 12.00
C LEU A 52 -12.47 4.85 10.71
N SER A 53 -12.51 6.09 10.23
CA SER A 53 -11.88 6.51 8.99
C SER A 53 -10.95 7.71 9.19
N GLY A 54 -9.96 7.85 8.32
CA GLY A 54 -9.10 9.03 8.29
C GLY A 54 -9.58 10.13 7.34
N THR A 55 -9.05 11.33 7.54
CA THR A 55 -9.25 12.51 6.69
C THR A 55 -8.06 13.46 6.82
N GLY A 56 -7.94 14.45 5.94
CA GLY A 56 -6.93 15.50 5.99
C GLY A 56 -5.66 15.23 5.19
N PHE A 57 -5.60 14.12 4.44
CA PHE A 57 -4.43 13.71 3.67
C PHE A 57 -4.78 13.53 2.20
N SER A 58 -3.89 13.99 1.32
CA SER A 58 -4.05 13.92 -0.13
C SER A 58 -4.28 12.48 -0.60
N THR A 59 -5.50 12.20 -1.05
CA THR A 59 -6.01 10.87 -1.37
C THR A 59 -6.55 10.84 -2.80
N LEU A 60 -6.22 9.80 -3.55
CA LEU A 60 -6.69 9.61 -4.92
C LEU A 60 -8.23 9.51 -4.96
N TYR A 61 -8.88 10.36 -5.76
CA TYR A 61 -10.34 10.32 -5.94
C TYR A 61 -10.81 10.13 -7.38
N LYS A 62 -9.91 10.35 -8.36
CA LYS A 62 -10.22 10.17 -9.77
C LYS A 62 -8.95 9.85 -10.57
N LEU A 63 -9.11 8.98 -11.56
CA LEU A 63 -8.14 8.60 -12.57
C LEU A 63 -8.75 8.84 -13.95
N ASP A 64 -8.13 9.70 -14.75
CA ASP A 64 -8.45 9.73 -16.18
C ASP A 64 -7.80 8.52 -16.82
N VAL A 65 -8.56 7.73 -17.56
CA VAL A 65 -8.08 6.58 -18.30
C VAL A 65 -8.33 6.74 -19.80
N LYS A 66 -7.49 6.07 -20.59
CA LYS A 66 -7.70 5.84 -22.02
C LYS A 66 -7.82 4.34 -22.28
N ASP A 67 -8.24 3.97 -23.47
CA ASP A 67 -8.30 2.57 -23.87
C ASP A 67 -6.89 1.95 -23.90
N ALA A 68 -6.79 0.71 -23.42
CA ALA A 68 -5.56 -0.05 -23.49
C ALA A 68 -5.19 -0.36 -24.94
N ASN A 69 -3.90 -0.41 -25.24
CA ASN A 69 -3.46 -0.79 -26.58
C ASN A 69 -3.65 -2.31 -26.82
N LYS A 70 -3.57 -2.74 -28.08
CA LYS A 70 -3.81 -4.15 -28.46
C LYS A 70 -2.89 -5.14 -27.75
N LYS A 71 -1.66 -4.75 -27.42
CA LYS A 71 -0.70 -5.61 -26.74
C LYS A 71 -1.13 -5.80 -25.29
N ASP A 72 -1.45 -4.70 -24.60
CA ASP A 72 -1.92 -4.74 -23.21
C ASP A 72 -3.20 -5.55 -23.06
N LEU A 73 -4.17 -5.38 -23.98
CA LEU A 73 -5.40 -6.18 -23.98
C LEU A 73 -5.13 -7.69 -24.16
N LYS A 74 -4.18 -8.05 -25.02
CA LYS A 74 -3.79 -9.46 -25.23
C LYS A 74 -3.14 -10.06 -23.98
N GLU A 75 -2.43 -9.25 -23.22
CA GLU A 75 -1.74 -9.63 -21.98
C GLU A 75 -2.64 -9.50 -20.73
N GLY A 76 -3.90 -9.05 -20.89
CA GLY A 76 -4.83 -8.81 -19.79
C GLY A 76 -4.44 -7.62 -18.90
N ASN A 77 -3.62 -6.71 -19.43
CA ASN A 77 -3.22 -5.47 -18.76
C ASN A 77 -4.22 -4.36 -19.07
N TRP A 78 -4.46 -3.48 -18.09
CA TRP A 78 -5.27 -2.27 -18.27
C TRP A 78 -6.67 -2.53 -18.85
N MET A 79 -7.28 -3.67 -18.51
CA MET A 79 -8.62 -4.05 -18.98
C MET A 79 -9.68 -2.98 -18.64
N ASP A 80 -9.49 -2.27 -17.53
CA ASP A 80 -10.35 -1.17 -17.07
C ASP A 80 -9.92 0.23 -17.57
N GLY A 81 -8.87 0.28 -18.39
CA GLY A 81 -8.27 1.50 -18.93
C GLY A 81 -6.86 1.77 -18.40
N ASP A 82 -6.03 2.34 -19.27
CA ASP A 82 -4.66 2.76 -18.97
C ASP A 82 -4.67 4.17 -18.32
N PRO A 83 -4.18 4.34 -17.08
CA PRO A 83 -4.17 5.62 -16.38
C PRO A 83 -3.32 6.68 -17.08
N THR A 84 -3.92 7.86 -17.28
CA THR A 84 -3.26 9.01 -17.92
C THR A 84 -3.07 10.18 -16.97
N LYS A 85 -3.93 10.33 -15.97
CA LYS A 85 -3.84 11.42 -14.99
C LYS A 85 -4.50 11.04 -13.67
N LYS A 86 -3.93 11.51 -12.57
CA LYS A 86 -4.42 11.32 -11.21
C LYS A 86 -4.95 12.63 -10.62
N TYR A 87 -6.02 12.55 -9.85
CA TYR A 87 -6.58 13.68 -9.11
C TYR A 87 -6.74 13.30 -7.64
N HIS A 88 -6.34 14.22 -6.77
CA HIS A 88 -6.32 14.01 -5.32
C HIS A 88 -7.23 15.00 -4.59
N THR A 89 -7.70 14.59 -3.42
CA THR A 89 -8.51 15.38 -2.49
C THR A 89 -7.99 15.15 -1.09
N ASP A 90 -8.11 16.13 -0.20
CA ASP A 90 -7.74 15.97 1.21
C ASP A 90 -8.85 15.30 2.04
N LEU A 91 -9.96 14.91 1.40
CA LEU A 91 -11.04 14.13 2.01
C LEU A 91 -10.71 12.62 2.03
N GLY A 92 -9.62 12.27 2.69
CA GLY A 92 -9.19 10.89 2.90
C GLY A 92 -7.94 10.77 3.77
N ASP A 93 -7.48 9.53 3.97
CA ASP A 93 -6.39 9.17 4.87
C ASP A 93 -5.03 8.98 4.15
N GLY A 94 -4.92 9.45 2.91
CA GLY A 94 -3.78 9.26 2.01
C GLY A 94 -3.89 8.00 1.17
N THR A 95 -4.82 7.09 1.46
CA THR A 95 -5.05 5.85 0.71
C THR A 95 -6.54 5.65 0.37
N VAL A 96 -7.41 5.75 1.37
CA VAL A 96 -8.85 5.54 1.31
C VAL A 96 -9.56 6.89 1.51
N ARG A 97 -10.51 7.19 0.63
CA ARG A 97 -11.36 8.38 0.79
C ARG A 97 -12.21 8.27 2.05
N THR A 98 -12.49 9.38 2.72
CA THR A 98 -13.40 9.39 3.88
C THR A 98 -14.79 8.87 3.52
N SER A 99 -15.31 9.28 2.35
CA SER A 99 -16.56 8.75 1.79
C SER A 99 -16.49 7.25 1.46
N SER A 100 -15.28 6.67 1.47
CA SER A 100 -14.99 5.26 1.27
C SER A 100 -14.71 4.44 2.54
N GLY A 101 -14.69 5.07 3.71
CA GLY A 101 -14.41 4.39 4.97
C GLY A 101 -15.63 4.18 5.89
N GLY A 102 -16.76 4.87 5.63
CA GLY A 102 -18.00 4.75 6.42
C GLY A 102 -19.08 3.82 5.84
N LEU A 103 -19.72 3.00 6.67
CA LEU A 103 -20.81 2.11 6.28
C LEU A 103 -22.16 2.77 6.59
N ALA A 104 -23.07 2.80 5.60
CA ALA A 104 -24.39 3.44 5.75
C ALA A 104 -25.21 2.83 6.91
N GLY A 105 -25.09 1.51 7.12
CA GLY A 105 -25.79 0.78 8.18
C GLY A 105 -25.11 0.81 9.56
N ALA A 106 -23.89 1.34 9.68
CA ALA A 106 -23.17 1.34 10.96
C ALA A 106 -23.83 2.28 11.98
N LEU A 107 -23.79 1.90 13.26
CA LEU A 107 -24.26 2.71 14.39
C LEU A 107 -23.50 4.03 14.48
N ILE A 108 -22.19 3.97 14.23
CA ILE A 108 -21.29 5.11 14.34
C ILE A 108 -20.33 5.08 13.15
N ASN A 109 -20.17 6.22 12.46
CA ASN A 109 -19.14 6.42 11.46
C ASN A 109 -18.22 7.54 11.94
N ARG A 110 -17.10 7.20 12.58
CA ARG A 110 -16.14 8.18 13.09
C ARG A 110 -15.12 8.54 12.03
N VAL A 111 -14.74 9.81 12.01
CA VAL A 111 -13.71 10.35 11.14
C VAL A 111 -12.74 11.16 11.98
N ILE A 112 -11.45 10.84 11.91
CA ILE A 112 -10.38 11.57 12.61
C ILE A 112 -9.31 12.03 11.63
N ASN A 113 -8.59 13.10 11.98
CA ASN A 113 -7.52 13.64 11.15
C ASN A 113 -6.23 12.83 11.31
N LYS A 114 -6.21 11.65 10.67
CA LYS A 114 -5.09 10.70 10.64
C LYS A 114 -4.95 10.07 9.25
N ASN A 115 -3.72 9.72 8.91
CA ASN A 115 -3.45 8.92 7.72
C ASN A 115 -3.78 7.44 7.96
N HIS A 116 -3.77 6.65 6.89
CA HIS A 116 -4.16 5.25 6.90
C HIS A 116 -3.43 4.40 7.95
N SER A 117 -2.13 4.65 8.14
CA SER A 117 -1.31 3.91 9.12
C SER A 117 -1.57 4.39 10.56
N ASP A 118 -1.76 5.68 10.74
CA ASP A 118 -1.86 6.28 12.07
C ASP A 118 -3.23 6.04 12.72
N LEU A 119 -4.25 5.64 11.95
CA LEU A 119 -5.55 5.21 12.48
C LEU A 119 -5.42 4.07 13.50
N VAL A 120 -4.44 3.17 13.35
CA VAL A 120 -4.26 2.01 14.24
C VAL A 120 -2.99 2.11 15.11
N LYS A 121 -2.17 3.14 14.88
CA LYS A 121 -0.88 3.30 15.56
C LYS A 121 -0.80 4.53 16.46
N SER A 122 -1.56 5.59 16.14
CA SER A 122 -1.54 6.80 16.96
C SER A 122 -2.34 6.58 18.24
N SER A 123 -1.96 7.28 19.31
CA SER A 123 -2.74 7.30 20.56
C SER A 123 -4.19 7.69 20.31
N GLU A 124 -4.43 8.67 19.45
CA GLU A 124 -5.77 9.12 19.08
C GLU A 124 -6.57 8.01 18.39
N GLY A 125 -6.01 7.37 17.36
CA GLY A 125 -6.68 6.26 16.67
C GLY A 125 -6.94 5.04 17.55
N ILE A 126 -5.97 4.68 18.41
CA ILE A 126 -6.13 3.62 19.40
C ILE A 126 -7.22 3.96 20.42
N ASN A 127 -7.26 5.20 20.91
CA ASN A 127 -8.29 5.64 21.86
C ASN A 127 -9.69 5.59 21.22
N GLU A 128 -9.84 5.96 19.95
CA GLU A 128 -11.12 5.85 19.23
C GLU A 128 -11.60 4.39 19.12
N ILE A 129 -10.68 3.45 18.86
CA ILE A 129 -11.00 2.02 18.81
C ILE A 129 -11.45 1.52 20.20
N LEU A 130 -10.76 1.94 21.26
CA LEU A 130 -11.06 1.52 22.64
C LEU A 130 -12.37 2.12 23.14
N ASP A 131 -12.65 3.38 22.81
CA ASP A 131 -13.92 4.04 23.10
C ASP A 131 -15.08 3.34 22.38
N PHE A 132 -14.87 2.90 21.13
CA PHE A 132 -15.85 2.10 20.41
C PHE A 132 -16.16 0.75 21.10
N LEU A 133 -15.17 0.17 21.77
CA LEU A 133 -15.31 -1.09 22.51
C LEU A 133 -15.80 -0.91 23.95
N ASP A 134 -16.10 0.33 24.37
CA ASP A 134 -16.46 0.69 25.75
C ASP A 134 -15.36 0.28 26.77
N ILE A 135 -14.09 0.32 26.33
CA ILE A 135 -12.93 -0.01 27.15
C ILE A 135 -12.30 1.28 27.66
N SER A 136 -12.54 1.59 28.93
CA SER A 136 -11.89 2.72 29.62
C SER A 136 -10.46 2.36 30.05
N ILE A 137 -9.44 2.90 29.38
CA ILE A 137 -8.04 2.83 29.84
C ILE A 137 -7.36 4.20 29.82
N THR A 138 -6.31 4.34 30.63
CA THR A 138 -5.40 5.49 30.60
C THR A 138 -4.73 5.59 29.22
N PRO A 139 -4.67 6.76 28.58
CA PRO A 139 -4.22 6.90 27.19
C PRO A 139 -2.82 6.30 26.99
N LEU A 140 -2.74 5.34 26.07
CA LEU A 140 -1.49 4.75 25.62
C LEU A 140 -0.69 5.84 24.90
N SER A 141 0.49 6.20 25.40
CA SER A 141 1.44 7.01 24.61
C SER A 141 2.01 6.12 23.50
N ALA A 142 1.50 6.26 22.29
CA ALA A 142 2.01 5.52 21.14
C ALA A 142 3.11 6.36 20.48
N THR A 143 4.36 5.96 20.66
CA THR A 143 5.52 6.54 19.97
C THR A 143 5.72 5.80 18.64
N SER A 144 4.85 6.03 17.67
CA SER A 144 4.98 5.45 16.34
C SER A 144 4.90 6.56 15.29
N SER A 145 6.04 7.00 14.77
CA SER A 145 6.11 7.81 13.55
C SER A 145 5.79 6.95 12.33
N THR A 146 4.91 7.40 11.44
CA THR A 146 4.72 6.79 10.13
C THR A 146 6.06 6.75 9.37
N PRO A 147 6.49 5.61 8.82
CA PRO A 147 7.71 5.57 8.02
C PRO A 147 7.52 6.35 6.71
N GLU A 148 8.29 7.42 6.51
CA GLU A 148 8.28 8.19 5.26
C GLU A 148 9.14 7.55 4.15
N SER A 149 9.88 6.49 4.49
CA SER A 149 10.76 5.80 3.55
C SER A 149 10.88 4.32 3.87
N ALA A 150 11.22 3.53 2.87
CA ALA A 150 11.49 2.10 3.04
C ALA A 150 12.57 1.63 2.06
N LEU A 151 13.39 0.70 2.52
CA LEU A 151 14.30 -0.08 1.68
C LEU A 151 13.79 -1.52 1.65
N ILE A 152 13.49 -2.03 0.46
CA ILE A 152 12.89 -3.34 0.26
C ILE A 152 13.81 -4.17 -0.61
N ILE A 153 14.00 -5.43 -0.21
CA ILE A 153 14.50 -6.48 -1.09
C ILE A 153 13.45 -7.57 -1.18
N MET A 154 13.15 -8.00 -2.41
CA MET A 154 12.16 -9.04 -2.65
C MET A 154 12.54 -9.97 -3.79
N SER A 155 12.07 -11.20 -3.71
CA SER A 155 12.13 -12.18 -4.77
C SER A 155 10.96 -13.14 -4.65
N PRO A 156 10.26 -13.47 -5.75
CA PRO A 156 9.25 -14.53 -5.73
C PRO A 156 9.86 -15.93 -5.56
N ASP A 157 11.16 -16.07 -5.83
CA ASP A 157 11.84 -17.37 -6.01
C ASP A 157 13.04 -17.58 -5.09
N ALA A 158 13.28 -16.64 -4.17
CA ALA A 158 14.41 -16.67 -3.25
C ALA A 158 13.99 -16.28 -1.83
N GLU A 159 14.70 -16.80 -0.84
CA GLU A 159 14.68 -16.26 0.51
C GLU A 159 15.64 -15.05 0.57
N VAL A 160 15.16 -13.91 1.04
CA VAL A 160 15.94 -12.67 1.13
C VAL A 160 15.90 -12.14 2.55
N LYS A 161 17.07 -11.79 3.10
CA LYS A 161 17.22 -11.33 4.49
C LYS A 161 18.22 -10.19 4.59
N PHE A 162 17.94 -9.23 5.46
CA PHE A 162 18.94 -8.31 5.98
C PHE A 162 19.73 -8.99 7.11
N GLU A 163 21.05 -8.83 7.12
CA GLU A 163 21.86 -9.32 8.23
C GLU A 163 21.79 -8.33 9.41
N LEU A 164 21.39 -8.82 10.59
CA LEU A 164 21.49 -8.12 11.89
C LEU A 164 20.63 -6.84 12.06
N GLU A 165 19.66 -6.56 11.20
CA GLU A 165 18.81 -5.37 11.32
C GLU A 165 17.54 -5.67 12.14
N GLN A 166 17.40 -5.04 13.32
CA GLN A 166 16.30 -5.27 14.28
C GLN A 166 14.91 -4.84 13.77
N GLU A 167 14.85 -3.94 12.79
CA GLU A 167 13.59 -3.39 12.25
C GLU A 167 13.14 -4.07 10.95
N SER A 168 13.73 -5.22 10.61
CA SER A 168 13.34 -5.95 9.41
C SER A 168 12.08 -6.80 9.64
N SER A 169 11.02 -6.56 8.88
CA SER A 169 9.97 -7.56 8.69
C SER A 169 10.40 -8.48 7.55
N SER A 170 10.50 -9.78 7.83
CA SER A 170 10.91 -10.81 6.87
C SER A 170 9.77 -11.80 6.68
N ALA A 171 9.14 -11.77 5.51
CA ALA A 171 8.33 -12.88 5.00
C ALA A 171 9.19 -13.65 3.98
N THR A 172 8.89 -14.92 3.72
CA THR A 172 9.62 -15.67 2.68
C THR A 172 9.53 -14.91 1.35
N GLY A 173 10.68 -14.46 0.84
CA GLY A 173 10.76 -13.69 -0.40
C GLY A 173 10.61 -12.17 -0.28
N ILE A 174 10.40 -11.59 0.90
CA ILE A 174 10.42 -10.13 1.10
C ILE A 174 11.08 -9.78 2.43
N SER A 175 12.03 -8.85 2.38
CA SER A 175 12.59 -8.19 3.57
C SER A 175 12.51 -6.67 3.42
N VAL A 176 12.07 -5.99 4.48
CA VAL A 176 11.82 -4.53 4.47
C VAL A 176 12.51 -3.88 5.66
N ILE A 177 13.20 -2.75 5.42
CA ILE A 177 13.64 -1.81 6.45
C ILE A 177 12.83 -0.54 6.31
N LEU A 178 12.11 -0.18 7.37
CA LEU A 178 11.34 1.06 7.45
C LEU A 178 12.26 2.19 7.92
N SER A 179 12.05 3.40 7.41
CA SER A 179 12.82 4.60 7.76
C SER A 179 14.36 4.41 7.73
N PRO A 180 14.95 3.81 6.68
CA PRO A 180 16.38 3.46 6.65
C PRO A 180 17.28 4.69 6.82
N THR A 181 18.29 4.61 7.68
CA THR A 181 19.36 5.62 7.82
C THR A 181 20.39 5.47 6.70
N SER A 182 21.09 6.55 6.32
CA SER A 182 22.20 6.46 5.36
C SER A 182 23.33 5.57 5.89
N LYS A 183 23.42 4.34 5.38
CA LYS A 183 24.48 3.36 5.68
C LYS A 183 24.45 2.23 4.65
N ASN A 184 25.46 1.37 4.76
CA ASN A 184 25.53 0.13 4.00
C ASN A 184 24.76 -0.97 4.72
N TYR A 185 23.80 -1.60 4.05
CA TYR A 185 23.02 -2.71 4.58
C TYR A 185 23.50 -4.02 3.99
N LYS A 186 23.84 -4.99 4.84
CA LYS A 186 24.24 -6.32 4.38
C LYS A 186 23.01 -7.16 4.13
N ILE A 187 23.01 -7.87 3.01
CA ILE A 187 21.95 -8.78 2.63
C ILE A 187 22.47 -10.19 2.39
N ASN A 188 21.59 -11.15 2.59
CA ASN A 188 21.77 -12.54 2.23
C ASN A 188 20.58 -12.99 1.38
N VAL A 189 20.88 -13.59 0.24
CA VAL A 189 19.88 -14.05 -0.73
C VAL A 189 20.14 -15.52 -1.03
N ASN A 190 19.16 -16.36 -0.76
CA ASN A 190 19.23 -17.80 -1.03
C ASN A 190 18.19 -18.19 -2.07
N THR A 191 18.65 -18.54 -3.26
CA THR A 191 17.81 -18.83 -4.42
C THR A 191 17.72 -20.33 -4.62
N ILE A 192 16.49 -20.83 -4.82
CA ILE A 192 16.24 -22.27 -4.95
C ILE A 192 15.95 -22.70 -6.40
N LYS A 193 15.58 -21.75 -7.26
CA LYS A 193 15.33 -21.96 -8.70
C LYS A 193 16.57 -21.65 -9.54
N ASP A 194 16.65 -22.27 -10.71
CA ASP A 194 17.77 -22.15 -11.65
C ASP A 194 18.01 -20.71 -12.11
N GLU A 195 16.94 -19.94 -12.30
CA GLU A 195 16.98 -18.49 -12.50
C GLU A 195 16.00 -17.84 -11.53
N SER A 196 16.44 -16.82 -10.80
CA SER A 196 15.63 -16.04 -9.87
C SER A 196 15.81 -14.55 -10.14
N THR A 197 14.74 -13.78 -9.94
CA THR A 197 14.79 -12.32 -10.00
C THR A 197 14.80 -11.75 -8.60
N ILE A 198 15.79 -10.92 -8.29
CA ILE A 198 15.87 -10.15 -7.05
C ILE A 198 15.54 -8.70 -7.39
N ILE A 199 14.64 -8.10 -6.64
CA ILE A 199 14.23 -6.72 -6.81
C ILE A 199 14.66 -5.95 -5.57
N VAL A 200 15.41 -4.87 -5.77
CA VAL A 200 15.75 -3.91 -4.72
C VAL A 200 14.97 -2.64 -4.99
N ALA A 201 14.14 -2.21 -4.04
CA ALA A 201 13.32 -1.02 -4.17
C ALA A 201 13.55 -0.03 -3.02
N GLN A 202 13.54 1.26 -3.34
CA GLN A 202 13.67 2.39 -2.43
C GLN A 202 12.42 3.25 -2.52
N PHE A 203 11.72 3.42 -1.40
CA PHE A 203 10.63 4.37 -1.22
C PHE A 203 11.20 5.57 -0.45
N LEU A 204 11.10 6.76 -1.03
CA LEU A 204 11.70 7.98 -0.48
C LEU A 204 10.63 8.97 0.01
N PRO A 205 10.95 9.90 0.93
CA PRO A 205 9.99 10.83 1.55
C PRO A 205 9.23 11.79 0.61
N ASN A 206 9.57 11.81 -0.68
CA ASN A 206 8.94 12.65 -1.71
C ASN A 206 8.13 11.82 -2.72
N ASP A 207 7.59 10.68 -2.28
CA ASP A 207 6.88 9.68 -3.10
C ASP A 207 7.70 9.13 -4.28
N LYS A 208 9.00 9.40 -4.33
CA LYS A 208 9.88 8.85 -5.35
C LYS A 208 10.15 7.38 -5.03
N THR A 209 9.87 6.52 -5.99
CA THR A 209 10.24 5.11 -5.94
C THR A 209 11.34 4.84 -6.97
N LEU A 210 12.40 4.16 -6.54
CA LEU A 210 13.47 3.66 -7.42
C LEU A 210 13.57 2.16 -7.22
N TRP A 211 13.83 1.41 -8.30
CA TRP A 211 14.06 -0.03 -8.17
C TRP A 211 15.00 -0.55 -9.26
N THR A 212 15.76 -1.58 -8.91
CA THR A 212 16.62 -2.31 -9.83
C THR A 212 16.33 -3.80 -9.70
N GLU A 213 16.33 -4.50 -10.84
CA GLU A 213 16.15 -5.96 -10.92
C GLU A 213 17.49 -6.64 -11.23
N TYR A 214 17.78 -7.72 -10.51
CA TYR A 214 19.00 -8.51 -10.68
C TYR A 214 18.59 -9.95 -10.98
N LYS A 215 19.10 -10.48 -12.09
CA LYS A 215 18.99 -11.90 -12.42
C LYS A 215 20.13 -12.64 -11.77
N VAL A 216 19.80 -13.68 -11.00
CA VAL A 216 20.78 -14.52 -10.32
C VAL A 216 20.45 -15.98 -10.58
N GLU A 217 21.49 -16.80 -10.74
CA GLU A 217 21.34 -18.25 -10.82
C GLU A 217 21.11 -18.85 -9.44
N LYS A 218 20.73 -20.12 -9.40
CA LYS A 218 20.61 -20.87 -8.15
C LYS A 218 21.89 -20.80 -7.30
N GLY A 219 21.74 -20.40 -6.03
CA GLY A 219 22.86 -20.24 -5.11
C GLY A 219 22.57 -19.30 -3.94
N THR A 220 23.58 -19.15 -3.08
CA THR A 220 23.57 -18.21 -1.96
C THR A 220 24.47 -17.02 -2.27
N TYR A 221 23.92 -15.83 -2.22
CA TYR A 221 24.60 -14.57 -2.51
C TYR A 221 24.62 -13.68 -1.28
N LYS A 222 25.73 -12.97 -1.11
CA LYS A 222 25.84 -11.90 -0.13
C LYS A 222 26.03 -10.60 -0.88
N GLY A 223 25.41 -9.54 -0.38
CA GLY A 223 25.52 -8.23 -1.02
C GLY A 223 25.48 -7.10 -0.02
N ILE A 224 25.79 -5.91 -0.53
CA ILE A 224 25.74 -4.66 0.21
C ILE A 224 24.84 -3.70 -0.54
N LEU A 225 23.79 -3.21 0.13
CA LEU A 225 22.98 -2.11 -0.34
C LEU A 225 23.57 -0.79 0.17
N LYS A 226 24.10 0.03 -0.75
CA LYS A 226 24.70 1.34 -0.48
C LYS A 226 23.63 2.44 -0.40
N PHE A 227 22.89 2.49 0.69
CA PHE A 227 21.80 3.46 0.84
C PHE A 227 22.32 4.81 1.38
N ASN A 228 22.11 5.89 0.61
CA ASN A 228 22.50 7.25 1.00
C ASN A 228 21.42 8.29 0.65
N ARG A 229 20.75 8.84 1.67
CA ARG A 229 19.70 9.85 1.49
C ARG A 229 20.17 11.16 0.83
N SER A 230 21.45 11.50 0.92
CA SER A 230 22.01 12.72 0.29
C SER A 230 22.45 12.51 -1.15
N LYS A 231 22.62 11.24 -1.56
CA LYS A 231 23.05 10.87 -2.91
C LYS A 231 22.26 9.64 -3.34
N ILE A 232 21.06 9.89 -3.83
CA ILE A 232 20.13 8.85 -4.26
C ILE A 232 20.62 8.27 -5.59
N GLU A 233 20.89 6.96 -5.60
CA GLU A 233 21.24 6.17 -6.77
C GLU A 233 20.16 5.08 -6.96
N GLU A 234 19.88 4.69 -8.21
CA GLU A 234 18.86 3.68 -8.53
C GLU A 234 19.37 2.26 -8.31
N ASP A 235 20.58 1.99 -8.82
CA ASP A 235 21.33 0.77 -8.56
C ASP A 235 22.21 0.97 -7.33
N ILE A 236 21.88 0.27 -6.25
CA ILE A 236 22.55 0.40 -4.96
C ILE A 236 23.08 -0.94 -4.45
N LEU A 237 22.88 -2.05 -5.17
CA LEU A 237 23.30 -3.37 -4.74
C LEU A 237 24.63 -3.76 -5.36
N GLU A 238 25.60 -4.04 -4.50
CA GLU A 238 26.84 -4.68 -4.89
C GLU A 238 26.89 -6.10 -4.32
N TRP A 239 27.01 -7.09 -5.19
CA TRP A 239 27.28 -8.47 -4.79
C TRP A 239 28.74 -8.63 -4.36
N ASN A 240 28.97 -9.44 -3.34
CA ASN A 240 30.31 -9.83 -2.87
C ASN A 240 30.76 -11.15 -3.47
#